data_AF-A0A5E7CP41-F1
#
_entry.id   AF-A0A5E7CP41-F1
#
_cell.length_a   1.000
_cell.length_b   1.000
_cell.length_c   1.000
_cell.angle_alpha   90.00
_cell.angle_beta   90.00
_cell.angle_gamma   90.00
#
_symmetry.space_group_name_H-M   'P 1'
#
loop_
_entity.id
_entity.type
_entity.pdbx_description
1 polymer ?
#
loop_
_entity_poly.entity_id
_entity_poly.type
_entity_poly.pdbx_seq_one_letter_code
_entity_poly.pdbx_strand_id
1 'polypeptide(L)'
;MKITTPLEGQLWQLAVATLGAQGLEQFVAERLKSHVRARAVNMYGFLRLEWLGAEALEALRKGQRQAGAELAFFGDDPSKVAILHCHSGHLLRGIVQTLPPDVLPENLLEWRMQLDLGL
;
A
#
# COMPACT_ATOMS: atom_id res chain seq x y z
N MET A 1 15.09 6.46 -2.15
CA MET A 1 15.22 5.05 -1.69
C MET A 1 14.62 4.09 -2.72
N LYS A 2 15.23 2.92 -2.98
CA LYS A 2 14.63 1.86 -3.81
C LYS A 2 13.88 0.88 -2.91
N ILE A 3 12.57 0.75 -3.11
CA ILE A 3 11.76 -0.21 -2.36
C ILE A 3 11.91 -1.59 -3.02
N THR A 4 12.40 -2.56 -2.26
CA THR A 4 12.45 -3.96 -2.68
C THR A 4 11.17 -4.67 -2.26
N THR A 5 10.81 -5.77 -2.93
CA THR A 5 9.60 -6.55 -2.60
C THR A 5 9.54 -6.98 -1.12
N PRO A 6 10.63 -7.41 -0.47
CA PRO A 6 10.61 -7.71 0.96
C PRO A 6 10.30 -6.48 1.83
N LEU A 7 10.86 -5.31 1.49
CA LEU A 7 10.60 -4.08 2.23
C LEU A 7 9.16 -3.59 2.05
N GLU A 8 8.61 -3.71 0.84
CA GLU A 8 7.20 -3.43 0.57
C GLU A 8 6.30 -4.34 1.44
N GLY A 9 6.57 -5.64 1.49
CA GLY A 9 5.84 -6.57 2.36
C GLY A 9 5.90 -6.20 3.84
N GLN A 10 7.10 -5.87 4.34
CA GLN A 10 7.29 -5.41 5.73
C GLN A 10 6.48 -4.16 6.06
N LEU A 11 6.42 -3.18 5.15
CA LEU A 11 5.63 -1.97 5.34
C LEU A 11 4.13 -2.27 5.45
N TRP A 12 3.61 -3.18 4.62
CA TRP A 12 2.21 -3.61 4.68
C TRP A 12 1.88 -4.33 5.98
N GLN A 13 2.79 -5.21 6.44
CA GLN A 13 2.63 -5.91 7.72
C GLN A 13 2.70 -4.95 8.90
N LEU A 14 3.62 -4.00 8.89
CA LEU A 14 3.72 -2.96 9.92
C LEU A 14 2.46 -2.09 9.94
N ALA A 15 1.94 -1.75 8.76
CA ALA A 15 0.71 -0.98 8.63
C ALA A 15 -0.49 -1.69 9.25
N VAL A 16 -0.67 -2.98 8.96
CA VAL A 16 -1.79 -3.73 9.55
C VAL A 16 -1.61 -3.96 11.05
N ALA A 17 -0.38 -4.19 11.50
CA ALA A 17 -0.09 -4.35 12.94
C ALA A 17 -0.36 -3.07 13.74
N THR A 18 -0.17 -1.90 13.13
CA THR A 18 -0.33 -0.60 13.80
C THR A 18 -1.75 -0.04 13.68
N LEU A 19 -2.36 -0.12 12.48
CA LEU A 19 -3.66 0.48 12.18
C LEU A 19 -4.82 -0.52 12.36
N GLY A 20 -4.51 -1.81 12.45
CA GLY A 20 -5.48 -2.90 12.30
C GLY A 20 -5.97 -3.06 10.85
N ALA A 21 -6.62 -4.19 10.58
CA ALA A 21 -7.16 -4.48 9.24
C ALA A 21 -8.16 -3.43 8.76
N GLN A 22 -9.06 -2.99 9.63
CA GLN A 22 -10.07 -1.97 9.30
C GLN A 22 -9.45 -0.59 9.06
N GLY A 23 -8.47 -0.19 9.88
CA GLY A 23 -7.76 1.08 9.71
C GLY A 23 -6.97 1.10 8.41
N LEU A 24 -6.30 -0.01 8.07
CA LEU A 24 -5.59 -0.15 6.80
C LEU A 24 -6.54 -0.12 5.59
N GLU A 25 -7.68 -0.80 5.67
CA GLU A 25 -8.73 -0.77 4.63
C GLU A 25 -9.19 0.66 4.34
N GLN A 26 -9.53 1.40 5.39
CA GLN A 26 -10.01 2.79 5.28
C GLN A 26 -8.92 3.72 4.75
N PHE A 27 -7.67 3.57 5.24
CA PHE A 27 -6.50 4.29 4.73
C PHE A 27 -6.33 4.08 3.23
N VAL A 28 -6.38 2.82 2.75
CA VAL A 28 -6.26 2.51 1.33
C VAL A 28 -7.39 3.18 0.53
N ALA A 29 -8.63 3.09 1.01
CA ALA A 29 -9.78 3.65 0.32
C ALA A 29 -9.66 5.18 0.15
N GLU A 30 -9.29 5.90 1.21
CA GLU A 30 -9.17 7.36 1.21
C GLU A 30 -8.00 7.84 0.32
N ARG A 31 -6.86 7.15 0.39
CA ARG A 31 -5.69 7.48 -0.43
C ARG A 31 -5.93 7.22 -1.90
N LEU A 32 -6.62 6.14 -2.26
CA LEU A 32 -6.92 5.86 -3.65
C LEU A 32 -8.00 6.77 -4.23
N LYS A 33 -9.01 7.15 -3.45
CA LYS A 33 -10.04 8.13 -3.87
C LYS A 33 -9.44 9.51 -4.21
N SER A 34 -8.43 9.93 -3.45
CA SER A 34 -7.76 11.22 -3.64
C SER A 34 -6.67 11.19 -4.73
N HIS A 35 -6.30 10.01 -5.23
CA HIS A 35 -5.24 9.87 -6.21
C HIS A 35 -5.76 9.96 -7.65
N VAL A 36 -5.59 11.11 -8.30
CA VAL A 36 -5.93 11.30 -9.71
C VAL A 36 -4.97 10.49 -10.59
N ARG A 37 -5.50 9.62 -11.47
CA ARG A 37 -4.72 8.85 -12.45
C ARG A 37 -3.97 9.79 -13.38
N ALA A 38 -2.68 10.00 -13.12
CA ALA A 38 -1.88 10.98 -13.86
C ALA A 38 -1.26 10.47 -15.17
N ARG A 39 -1.36 9.17 -15.52
CA ARG A 39 -0.68 8.62 -16.72
C ARG A 39 -1.53 7.62 -17.52
N ALA A 40 -1.47 7.78 -18.84
CA ALA A 40 -2.18 6.98 -19.85
C ALA A 40 -1.70 5.51 -19.97
N VAL A 41 -0.47 5.21 -19.52
CA VAL A 41 0.09 3.86 -19.48
C VAL A 41 0.55 3.59 -18.06
N ASN A 42 -0.33 3.01 -17.25
CA ASN A 42 0.00 2.61 -15.89
C ASN A 42 0.09 1.09 -15.86
N MET A 43 1.31 0.57 -15.77
CA MET A 43 1.53 -0.86 -15.62
C MET A 43 0.95 -1.32 -14.27
N TYR A 44 0.42 -2.54 -14.25
CA TYR A 44 -0.04 -3.18 -13.03
C TYR A 44 0.94 -4.29 -12.62
N GLY A 45 1.05 -4.51 -11.31
CA GLY A 45 1.75 -5.63 -10.72
C GLY A 45 0.83 -6.42 -9.81
N PHE A 46 1.38 -7.48 -9.19
CA PHE A 46 0.67 -8.29 -8.21
C PHE A 46 1.40 -8.26 -6.86
N LEU A 47 0.63 -7.95 -5.83
CA LEU A 47 1.03 -8.06 -4.43
C LEU A 47 0.56 -9.42 -3.91
N ARG A 48 1.48 -10.23 -3.37
CA ARG A 48 1.23 -11.63 -3.03
C ARG A 48 1.14 -11.85 -1.53
N LEU A 49 0.29 -12.78 -1.15
CA LEU A 49 -0.02 -13.19 0.22
C LEU A 49 1.24 -13.49 1.04
N GLU A 50 2.22 -14.18 0.44
CA GLU A 50 3.48 -14.54 1.08
C GLU A 50 4.29 -13.33 1.60
N TRP A 51 4.10 -12.15 1.00
CA TRP A 51 4.80 -10.92 1.40
C TRP A 51 3.94 -10.03 2.30
N LEU A 52 2.64 -9.90 2.02
CA LEU A 52 1.76 -9.01 2.77
C LEU A 52 1.19 -9.64 4.04
N GLY A 53 1.01 -10.96 4.05
CA GLY A 53 0.13 -11.63 5.00
C GLY A 53 -1.35 -11.46 4.65
N ALA A 54 -2.19 -12.33 5.22
CA ALA A 54 -3.60 -12.43 4.87
C ALA A 54 -4.40 -11.17 5.20
N GLU A 55 -4.17 -10.58 6.37
CA GLU A 55 -4.92 -9.42 6.83
C GLU A 55 -4.66 -8.18 5.99
N ALA A 56 -3.39 -7.88 5.70
CA ALA A 56 -3.04 -6.73 4.87
C ALA A 56 -3.51 -6.91 3.43
N LEU A 57 -3.43 -8.12 2.88
CA LEU A 57 -3.90 -8.42 1.53
C LEU A 57 -5.43 -8.23 1.41
N GLU A 58 -6.19 -8.71 2.40
CA GLU A 58 -7.64 -8.55 2.40
C GLU A 58 -8.08 -7.10 2.65
N ALA A 59 -7.41 -6.39 3.56
CA ALA A 59 -7.64 -4.96 3.80
C ALA A 59 -7.36 -4.13 2.53
N LEU A 60 -6.28 -4.43 1.81
CA LEU A 60 -5.95 -3.79 0.53
C LEU A 60 -7.03 -4.06 -0.53
N ARG A 61 -7.49 -5.31 -0.66
CA ARG A 61 -8.55 -5.68 -1.61
C ARG A 61 -9.85 -4.93 -1.31
N LYS A 62 -10.27 -4.90 -0.05
CA LYS A 62 -11.49 -4.18 0.38
C LYS A 62 -11.36 -2.67 0.17
N GLY A 63 -10.22 -2.09 0.54
CA GLY A 63 -9.96 -0.66 0.35
C GLY A 63 -9.97 -0.26 -1.13
N GLN A 64 -9.39 -1.07 -2.02
CA GLN A 64 -9.46 -0.86 -3.47
C GLN A 64 -10.91 -0.88 -3.98
N ARG A 65 -11.71 -1.86 -3.54
CA ARG A 65 -13.12 -1.96 -3.92
C ARG A 65 -13.92 -0.74 -3.44
N GLN A 66 -13.71 -0.29 -2.21
CA GLN A 66 -14.34 0.91 -1.66
C GLN A 66 -13.93 2.20 -2.39
N ALA A 67 -12.73 2.24 -2.96
CA ALA A 67 -12.27 3.35 -3.79
C ALA A 67 -12.71 3.26 -5.27
N GLY A 68 -13.39 2.19 -5.69
CA GLY A 68 -13.67 1.95 -7.10
C GLY A 68 -12.41 1.73 -7.94
N ALA A 69 -11.30 1.32 -7.29
CA ALA A 69 -9.98 1.13 -7.88
C ALA A 69 -9.62 -0.35 -8.05
N GLU A 70 -10.56 -1.27 -7.76
CA GLU A 70 -10.41 -2.70 -7.98
C GLU A 70 -10.12 -2.99 -9.45
N LEU A 71 -9.08 -3.78 -9.70
CA LEU A 71 -8.73 -4.24 -11.04
C LEU A 71 -9.28 -5.66 -11.19
N ALA A 72 -10.37 -5.82 -11.94
CA ALA A 72 -10.94 -7.13 -12.20
C ALA A 72 -10.07 -7.92 -13.21
N PHE A 73 -9.66 -9.12 -12.83
CA PHE A 73 -9.02 -10.09 -13.72
C PHE A 73 -9.83 -11.38 -13.75
N PHE A 74 -9.79 -12.09 -14.87
CA PHE A 74 -10.40 -13.42 -14.95
C PHE A 74 -9.65 -14.42 -14.04
N GLY A 75 -10.37 -15.06 -13.14
CA GLY A 75 -9.81 -16.04 -12.19
C GLY A 75 -9.12 -15.40 -10.99
N ASP A 76 -9.89 -14.66 -10.18
CA ASP A 76 -9.41 -14.01 -8.95
C ASP A 76 -8.69 -15.01 -8.04
N ASP A 77 -7.37 -14.95 -8.07
CA ASP A 77 -6.48 -15.75 -7.24
C ASP A 77 -6.45 -15.12 -5.85
N PRO A 78 -6.97 -15.81 -4.81
CA PRO A 78 -7.07 -15.23 -3.48
C PRO A 78 -5.71 -14.91 -2.86
N SER A 79 -4.63 -15.52 -3.39
CA SER A 79 -3.25 -15.31 -2.90
C SER A 79 -2.59 -14.04 -3.43
N LYS A 80 -3.26 -13.26 -4.28
CA LYS A 80 -2.71 -12.00 -4.79
C LYS A 80 -3.78 -10.93 -4.97
N VAL A 81 -3.31 -9.69 -5.03
CA VAL A 81 -4.12 -8.52 -5.38
C VAL A 81 -3.37 -7.70 -6.42
N ALA A 82 -4.09 -7.35 -7.48
CA ALA A 82 -3.51 -6.52 -8.52
C ALA A 82 -3.48 -5.05 -8.06
N ILE A 83 -2.42 -4.35 -8.45
CA ILE A 83 -2.27 -2.94 -8.10
C ILE A 83 -1.54 -2.20 -9.21
N LEU A 84 -2.00 -0.99 -9.52
CA LEU A 84 -1.25 -0.10 -10.40
C LEU A 84 0.05 0.33 -9.73
N HIS A 85 1.16 0.39 -10.46
CA HIS A 85 2.43 0.81 -9.89
C HIS A 85 2.36 2.21 -9.24
N CYS A 86 1.61 3.15 -9.83
CA CYS A 86 1.43 4.46 -9.22
C CYS A 86 0.65 4.40 -7.89
N HIS A 87 -0.32 3.48 -7.77
CA HIS A 87 -1.09 3.27 -6.55
C HIS A 87 -0.20 2.66 -5.46
N SER A 88 0.57 1.61 -5.77
CA SER A 88 1.51 1.01 -4.81
C SER A 88 2.47 2.08 -4.26
N GLY A 89 3.14 2.84 -5.15
CA GLY A 89 4.05 3.91 -4.71
C GLY A 89 3.38 4.99 -3.86
N HIS A 90 2.15 5.40 -4.23
CA HIS A 90 1.39 6.40 -3.48
C HIS A 90 0.95 5.90 -2.10
N LEU A 91 0.51 4.64 -2.01
CA LEU A 91 0.11 3.99 -0.77
C LEU A 91 1.29 3.80 0.16
N LEU A 92 2.43 3.31 -0.33
CA LEU A 92 3.62 3.09 0.51
C LEU A 92 4.16 4.38 1.11
N ARG A 93 4.20 5.46 0.32
CA ARG A 93 4.54 6.80 0.84
C ARG A 93 3.57 7.22 1.94
N GLY A 94 2.27 7.04 1.71
CA GLY A 94 1.25 7.34 2.70
C GLY A 94 1.39 6.52 3.98
N ILE A 95 1.67 5.21 3.86
CA ILE A 95 1.88 4.32 5.02
C ILE A 95 3.01 4.88 5.89
N VAL A 96 4.17 5.17 5.29
CA VAL A 96 5.32 5.69 6.02
C VAL A 96 5.02 7.03 6.71
N GLN A 97 4.22 7.90 6.10
CA GLN A 97 3.82 9.19 6.70
C GLN A 97 2.77 9.04 7.80
N THR A 98 1.89 8.04 7.69
CA THR A 98 0.78 7.81 8.65
C THR A 98 1.25 7.06 9.89
N LEU A 99 2.21 6.15 9.78
CA LEU A 99 2.67 5.36 10.92
C LEU A 99 3.35 6.24 11.98
N PRO A 100 3.24 5.92 13.28
CA PRO A 100 4.01 6.57 14.34
C PRO A 100 5.53 6.44 14.11
N PRO A 101 6.35 7.46 14.42
CA PRO A 101 7.81 7.37 14.24
C PRO A 101 8.45 6.23 15.04
N ASP A 102 7.93 5.95 16.24
CA ASP A 102 8.45 4.93 17.15
C ASP A 102 8.26 3.48 16.66
N VAL A 103 7.35 3.24 15.70
CA VAL A 103 7.17 1.93 15.08
C VAL A 103 7.95 1.77 13.78
N LEU A 104 8.52 2.86 13.24
CA LEU A 104 9.26 2.83 11.98
C LEU A 104 10.73 2.44 12.22
N PRO A 105 11.26 1.46 11.47
CA PRO A 105 12.71 1.21 11.38
C PRO A 105 13.50 2.46 11.01
N GLU A 106 14.75 2.58 11.49
CA GLU A 106 15.60 3.76 11.26
C GLU A 106 15.75 4.16 9.79
N ASN A 107 15.90 3.17 8.90
CA ASN A 107 16.01 3.40 7.46
C ASN A 107 14.71 3.95 6.82
N LEU A 108 13.57 3.80 7.49
CA LEU A 108 12.29 4.36 7.07
C LEU A 108 12.00 5.72 7.71
N LEU A 109 12.63 6.05 8.84
CA LEU A 109 12.56 7.37 9.46
C LEU A 109 13.18 8.44 8.57
N GLU A 110 14.36 8.18 8.01
CA GLU A 110 15.00 9.10 7.07
C GLU A 110 14.11 9.33 5.84
N TRP A 111 13.54 8.24 5.31
CA TRP A 111 12.65 8.33 4.15
C TRP A 111 11.36 9.11 4.49
N ARG A 112 10.79 8.90 5.67
CA ARG A 112 9.65 9.69 6.14
C ARG A 112 9.96 11.17 6.19
N MET A 113 11.10 11.55 6.77
CA MET A 113 11.52 12.96 6.83
C MET A 113 11.60 13.58 5.43
N GLN A 114 12.15 12.85 4.46
CA GLN A 114 12.19 13.30 3.07
C GLN A 114 10.77 13.52 2.51
N LEU A 115 9.86 12.58 2.74
CA LEU A 115 8.46 12.68 2.28
C LEU A 115 7.72 13.86 2.91
N ASP A 116 7.93 14.10 4.20
CA ASP A 116 7.30 15.20 4.94
C ASP A 116 7.81 16.58 4.48
N LEU A 117 9.06 16.64 4.00
CA LEU A 117 9.66 17.82 3.38
C LEU A 117 9.32 17.97 1.88
N GLY A 118 8.61 17.00 1.29
CA GLY A 118 8.26 17.01 -0.13
C GLY A 118 9.41 16.66 -1.09
N LEU A 119 10.43 15.93 -0.61
CA LEU A 119 11.61 15.49 -1.35
C LEU A 119 11.44 14.12 -2.02
#